data_AF-Q7YRF4-F1
#
_entry.id   AF-Q7YRF4-F1
#
_cell.length_a   1.000
_cell.length_b   1.000
_cell.length_c   1.000
_cell.angle_alpha   90.00
_cell.angle_beta   90.00
_cell.angle_gamma   90.00
#
_symmetry.space_group_name_H-M   'P 1'
#
loop_
_entity.id
_entity.type
_entity.pdbx_description
1 polymer ?
#
loop_
_entity_poly.entity_id
_entity_poly.type
_entity_poly.pdbx_seq_one_letter_code
_entity_poly.pdbx_strand_id
1 'polypeptide(L)' 'MAHLPRVCPFIRRLRVALLCLRPGHRFAHSEPQRQRPASALEMAVGIVVIFSAFLTPSAYVLSNLSQFRRE' A
#
# COMPACT_ATOMS: atom_id res chain seq x y z
N MET A 1 46.68 26.34 -19.27
CA MET A 1 46.17 24.94 -19.29
C MET A 1 45.06 24.85 -18.26
N ALA A 2 43.82 24.66 -18.69
CA ALA A 2 42.65 24.75 -17.82
C ALA A 2 42.57 23.55 -16.86
N HIS A 3 42.65 23.84 -15.56
CA HIS A 3 42.47 22.87 -14.49
C HIS A 3 40.97 22.59 -14.36
N LEU A 4 40.49 21.47 -14.90
CA LEU A 4 39.16 20.96 -14.57
C LEU A 4 39.18 20.54 -13.10
N PRO A 5 38.36 21.13 -12.21
CA PRO A 5 38.27 20.66 -10.84
C PRO A 5 37.64 19.27 -10.91
N ARG A 6 38.46 18.26 -10.59
CA ARG A 6 38.06 16.86 -10.43
C ARG A 6 37.08 16.83 -9.26
N VAL A 7 35.79 17.03 -9.56
CA VAL A 7 34.71 17.01 -8.56
C VAL A 7 34.78 15.65 -7.88
N CYS A 8 35.27 15.68 -6.63
CA CYS A 8 35.67 14.49 -5.91
C CYS A 8 34.43 13.59 -5.71
N PRO A 9 34.48 12.31 -6.12
CA PRO A 9 33.34 11.38 -5.99
C PRO A 9 32.88 11.20 -4.53
N PHE A 10 33.70 11.61 -3.57
CA PHE A 10 33.35 11.69 -2.16
C PHE A 10 32.17 12.61 -1.86
N ILE A 11 32.02 13.74 -2.56
CA ILE A 11 30.92 14.69 -2.29
C ILE A 11 29.56 14.06 -2.67
N ARG A 12 29.52 13.25 -3.74
CA ARG A 12 28.30 12.51 -4.12
C ARG A 12 27.95 11.43 -3.09
N ARG A 13 28.95 10.69 -2.59
CA ARG A 13 28.71 9.64 -1.57
C ARG A 13 28.23 10.22 -0.24
N LEU A 14 28.77 11.36 0.19
CA LEU A 14 28.32 12.04 1.40
C LEU A 14 26.85 12.48 1.31
N ARG A 15 26.38 12.96 0.14
CA ARG A 15 24.96 13.31 -0.03
C ARG A 15 24.04 12.11 0.06
N VAL A 16 24.44 10.96 -0.49
CA VAL A 16 23.64 9.72 -0.41
C VAL A 16 23.61 9.21 1.04
N ALA A 17 24.75 9.22 1.73
CA ALA A 17 24.79 8.82 3.14
C ALA A 17 23.95 9.74 4.03
N LEU A 18 23.96 11.06 3.80
CA LEU A 18 23.14 12.01 4.55
C LEU A 18 21.64 11.85 4.29
N LEU A 19 21.25 11.42 3.08
CA LEU A 19 19.86 11.10 2.73
C LEU A 19 19.38 9.80 3.40
N CYS A 20 20.25 8.79 3.49
CA CYS A 20 19.93 7.52 4.14
C CYS A 20 19.99 7.60 5.69
N LEU A 21 20.84 8.47 6.25
CA LEU A 21 20.99 8.64 7.70
C LEU A 21 19.99 9.60 8.33
N ARG A 22 19.02 10.15 7.59
CA ARG A 22 17.90 10.87 8.20
C ARG A 22 16.89 9.80 8.63
N PRO A 23 16.91 9.31 9.87
CA PRO A 23 15.97 8.30 10.31
C PRO A 23 14.62 9.00 10.30
N GLY A 24 13.72 8.54 9.44
CA GLY A 24 12.45 9.17 9.10
C GLY A 24 11.45 9.16 10.26
N HIS A 25 11.82 9.72 11.41
CA HIS A 25 11.00 9.93 12.60
C HIS A 25 9.89 10.98 12.38
N ARG A 26 9.55 11.28 11.12
CA ARG A 26 8.54 12.25 10.70
C ARG A 26 7.48 11.69 9.74
N PHE A 27 7.47 10.38 9.45
CA PHE A 27 6.39 9.75 8.69
C PHE A 27 5.22 9.22 9.55
N ALA A 28 5.14 9.61 10.83
CA ALA A 28 3.94 9.38 11.65
C ALA A 28 2.92 10.52 11.55
N HIS A 29 3.27 11.63 10.91
CA HIS A 29 2.31 12.65 10.50
C HIS A 29 1.91 12.35 9.06
N SER A 30 0.77 11.68 8.89
CA SER A 30 0.09 11.67 7.61
C SER A 30 -0.20 13.12 7.21
N GLU A 31 0.16 13.49 5.98
CA GLU A 31 -0.31 14.74 5.39
C GLU A 31 -1.85 14.77 5.53
N PRO A 32 -2.48 15.92 5.86
CA PRO A 32 -3.93 15.98 5.99
C PRO A 32 -4.55 15.34 4.77
N GLN A 33 -5.38 14.33 5.02
CA GLN A 33 -5.96 13.50 3.97
C GLN A 33 -6.65 14.44 2.97
N ARG A 34 -6.06 14.62 1.79
CA ARG A 34 -6.66 15.45 0.72
C ARG A 34 -8.00 14.87 0.25
N GLN A 35 -8.25 13.61 0.60
CA GLN A 35 -9.46 12.89 0.33
C GLN A 35 -10.33 12.91 1.58
N ARG A 36 -11.64 13.11 1.37
CA ARG A 36 -12.65 13.04 2.43
C ARG A 36 -12.48 11.73 3.21
N PRO A 37 -12.40 11.75 4.55
CA PRO A 37 -12.31 10.52 5.33
C PRO A 37 -13.56 9.69 5.05
N ALA A 38 -13.37 8.39 4.80
CA ALA A 38 -14.49 7.47 4.64
C ALA A 38 -15.33 7.49 5.92
N SER A 39 -16.63 7.74 5.77
CA SER A 39 -17.60 7.59 6.85
C SER A 39 -17.63 6.14 7.34
N ALA A 40 -18.04 5.94 8.59
CA ALA A 40 -18.18 4.60 9.16
C ALA A 40 -19.11 3.70 8.31
N LEU A 41 -20.14 4.30 7.69
CA LEU A 41 -21.04 3.61 6.78
C LEU A 41 -20.33 3.17 5.48
N GLU A 42 -19.54 4.05 4.86
CA GLU A 42 -18.75 3.70 3.66
C GLU A 42 -17.77 2.55 3.96
N MET A 43 -17.11 2.59 5.11
CA MET A 43 -16.23 1.51 5.55
C MET A 43 -17.00 0.21 5.77
N ALA A 44 -18.16 0.26 6.44
CA ALA A 44 -19.00 -0.91 6.67
C ALA A 44 -19.48 -1.53 5.34
N VAL A 45 -19.95 -0.71 4.41
CA VAL A 45 -20.37 -1.15 3.06
C VAL A 45 -19.19 -1.78 2.33
N GLY A 46 -18.02 -1.15 2.32
CA GLY A 46 -16.81 -1.70 1.69
C GLY A 46 -16.44 -3.07 2.26
N ILE A 47 -16.45 -3.22 3.58
CA ILE A 47 -16.19 -4.51 4.25
C ILE A 47 -17.22 -5.56 3.82
N VAL A 48 -18.51 -5.25 3.88
CA VAL A 48 -19.58 -6.18 3.48
C VAL A 48 -19.44 -6.60 2.01
N VAL A 49 -19.14 -5.66 1.11
CA VAL A 49 -18.93 -5.92 -0.32
C VAL A 49 -17.72 -6.82 -0.55
N ILE A 50 -16.60 -6.56 0.14
CA ILE A 50 -15.40 -7.41 0.04
C ILE A 50 -15.74 -8.83 0.49
N PHE A 51 -16.35 -9.00 1.66
CA PHE A 51 -16.68 -10.34 2.17
C PHE A 51 -17.70 -11.06 1.27
N SER A 52 -18.76 -10.38 0.83
CA SER A 52 -19.78 -11.00 -0.03
C SER A 52 -19.21 -11.41 -1.39
N ALA A 53 -18.27 -10.66 -1.97
CA ALA A 53 -17.63 -11.01 -3.23
C ALA A 53 -16.94 -12.40 -3.20
N PHE A 54 -16.42 -12.82 -2.05
CA PHE A 54 -15.82 -14.15 -1.87
C PHE A 54 -16.80 -15.18 -1.29
N LEU A 55 -17.62 -14.78 -0.32
CA LEU A 55 -18.52 -15.68 0.39
C LEU A 55 -19.71 -16.11 -0.47
N THR A 56 -20.29 -15.23 -1.29
CA THR A 56 -21.44 -15.55 -2.12
C THR A 56 -21.16 -16.68 -3.12
N PRO A 57 -20.10 -16.65 -3.96
CA PRO A 57 -19.81 -17.76 -4.86
C PRO A 57 -19.44 -19.03 -4.09
N SER A 58 -18.70 -18.93 -2.99
CA SER A 58 -18.34 -20.08 -2.15
C SER A 58 -19.58 -20.74 -1.55
N ALA A 59 -20.49 -19.96 -0.98
CA ALA A 59 -21.75 -20.43 -0.42
C ALA A 59 -22.61 -21.09 -1.49
N TYR A 60 -22.71 -20.51 -2.69
CA TYR A 60 -23.43 -21.12 -3.80
C TYR A 60 -22.87 -22.50 -4.16
N VAL A 61 -21.54 -22.62 -4.30
CA VAL A 61 -20.91 -23.91 -4.62
C VAL A 61 -21.15 -24.93 -3.51
N LEU A 62 -20.93 -24.53 -2.25
CA LEU A 62 -21.11 -25.38 -1.08
C LEU A 62 -22.55 -25.88 -0.94
N SER A 63 -23.54 -25.00 -1.16
CA SER A 63 -24.97 -25.35 -1.08
C SER A 63 -25.41 -26.32 -2.17
N ASN A 64 -24.74 -26.33 -3.33
CA ASN A 64 -25.10 -27.19 -4.47
C ASN A 64 -24.18 -28.42 -4.59
N LEU A 65 -23.32 -28.71 -3.59
CA LEU A 65 -22.41 -29.86 -3.63
C LEU A 65 -23.13 -31.20 -3.82
N SER A 66 -24.34 -31.37 -3.28
CA SER A 66 -25.15 -32.58 -3.51
C SER A 66 -25.63 -32.72 -4.95
N GLN A 67 -25.83 -31.62 -5.67
CA GLN A 67 -26.22 -31.63 -7.08
C GLN A 67 -25.02 -31.82 -8.00
N PHE A 68 -23.85 -31.27 -7.63
CA PHE A 68 -22.61 -31.45 -8.38
C PHE A 68 -22.01 -32.85 -8.18
N ARG A 69 -22.24 -33.44 -7.00
CA ARG A 69 -22.04 -34.85 -6.72
C ARG A 69 -23.22 -35.62 -7.35
N ARG A 70 -23.25 -35.68 -8.67
CA ARG A 70 -23.96 -36.73 -9.40
C ARG A 70 -23.56 -38.07 -8.79
N GLU A 71 -24.56 -38.93 -8.58
CA GLU A 71 -24.47 -40.38 -8.29
C GLU A 71 -23.07 -40.94 -7.99
#